data_AF-A0A3G7YI90-F1
#
_entry.id   AF-A0A3G7YI90-F1
#
_cell.length_a   1.000
_cell.length_b   1.000
_cell.length_c   1.000
_cell.angle_alpha   90.00
_cell.angle_beta   90.00
_cell.angle_gamma   90.00
#
_symmetry.space_group_name_H-M   'P 1'
#
loop_
_entity.id
_entity.type
_entity.pdbx_description
1 polymer ?
#
loop_
_entity_poly.entity_id
_entity_poly.type
_entity_poly.pdbx_seq_one_letter_code
_entity_poly.pdbx_strand_id
1 'polypeptide(L)'
;MQWLPSPPTDNIYKLLAVFGLWLIAGALTLFSIFSYLDYRSQKETREESYHSQTERMVNSFTKRIRALEEGTPELHKIADLPDTFNNDITFLKNSLAMQEKNLSKYKQRKRDNLDTFMDYLLVHETEFYIFVGLYATLTSLCTVIGFSRWFQKIQKPSEVLNELDIRIKEASLLKLKIEISQLQPMSKTIEQLFELHFNKPIPEPSPPRKACS
;
A
#
# COMPACT_ATOMS: atom_id res chain seq x y z
N MET A 1 -35.71 24.22 -9.56
CA MET A 1 -36.15 22.84 -9.27
C MET A 1 -35.14 21.89 -9.88
N GLN A 2 -34.44 21.08 -9.07
CA GLN A 2 -33.54 20.05 -9.60
C GLN A 2 -34.40 18.84 -10.00
N TRP A 3 -34.38 18.51 -11.30
CA TRP A 3 -35.28 17.53 -11.93
C TRP A 3 -34.80 16.07 -11.83
N LEU A 4 -33.56 15.88 -11.35
CA LEU A 4 -32.97 14.56 -11.08
C LEU A 4 -32.49 14.54 -9.62
N PRO A 5 -32.77 13.46 -8.86
CA PRO A 5 -32.13 13.29 -7.57
C PRO A 5 -30.62 13.25 -7.80
N SER A 6 -29.88 14.12 -7.10
CA SER A 6 -28.42 14.06 -7.11
C SER A 6 -28.01 12.63 -6.73
N PRO A 7 -27.24 11.90 -7.56
CA PRO A 7 -26.78 10.56 -7.20
C PRO A 7 -26.10 10.66 -5.83
N PRO A 8 -26.20 9.63 -4.98
CA PRO A 8 -25.68 9.71 -3.62
C PRO A 8 -24.20 10.06 -3.69
N THR A 9 -23.88 11.33 -3.41
CA THR A 9 -22.53 11.89 -3.53
C THR A 9 -21.55 11.21 -2.57
N ASP A 10 -22.08 10.43 -1.62
CA ASP A 10 -21.33 9.57 -0.70
C ASP A 10 -20.39 8.60 -1.45
N ASN A 11 -20.89 7.95 -2.50
CA ASN A 11 -20.11 6.91 -3.19
C ASN A 11 -18.95 7.49 -4.03
N ILE A 12 -19.09 8.72 -4.53
CA ILE A 12 -18.08 9.36 -5.40
C ILE A 12 -16.83 9.76 -4.60
N TYR A 13 -17.00 10.35 -3.41
CA TYR A 13 -15.84 10.75 -2.59
C TYR A 13 -15.13 9.55 -1.98
N LYS A 14 -15.88 8.51 -1.57
CA LYS A 14 -15.32 7.21 -1.16
C LYS A 14 -14.49 6.58 -2.29
N LEU A 15 -15.05 6.52 -3.50
CA LEU A 15 -14.36 5.97 -4.66
C LEU A 15 -13.10 6.78 -5.00
N LEU A 16 -13.15 8.11 -4.95
CA LEU A 16 -11.98 8.95 -5.20
C LEU A 16 -10.86 8.72 -4.16
N ALA A 17 -11.22 8.58 -2.88
CA ALA A 17 -10.26 8.31 -1.80
C ALA A 17 -9.62 6.92 -1.93
N VAL A 18 -10.43 5.89 -2.18
CA VAL A 18 -9.94 4.52 -2.41
C VAL A 18 -9.08 4.44 -3.66
N PHE A 19 -9.49 5.12 -4.74
CA PHE A 19 -8.71 5.22 -5.96
C PHE A 19 -7.36 5.92 -5.72
N GLY A 20 -7.34 7.02 -4.96
CA GLY A 20 -6.11 7.69 -4.55
C GLY A 20 -5.17 6.77 -3.76
N LEU A 21 -5.69 5.99 -2.80
CA LEU A 21 -4.90 4.98 -2.09
C LEU A 21 -4.34 3.91 -3.04
N TRP A 22 -5.12 3.48 -4.03
CA TRP A 22 -4.69 2.51 -5.03
C TRP A 22 -3.56 3.05 -5.90
N LEU A 23 -3.62 4.33 -6.27
CA LEU A 23 -2.53 5.02 -6.97
C LEU A 23 -1.27 5.12 -6.11
N ILE A 24 -1.39 5.37 -4.80
CA ILE A 24 -0.23 5.36 -3.89
C ILE A 24 0.41 3.97 -3.86
N ALA A 25 -0.40 2.91 -3.77
CA ALA A 25 0.10 1.54 -3.83
C ALA A 25 0.85 1.30 -5.16
N GLY A 26 0.27 1.71 -6.30
CA GLY A 26 0.91 1.65 -7.61
C GLY A 26 2.24 2.41 -7.68
N ALA A 27 2.32 3.59 -7.06
CA ALA A 27 3.53 4.39 -6.98
C ALA A 27 4.65 3.64 -6.22
N LEU A 28 4.31 2.98 -5.11
CA LEU A 28 5.26 2.18 -4.33
C LEU A 28 5.78 0.98 -5.12
N THR A 29 4.92 0.31 -5.89
CA THR A 29 5.33 -0.79 -6.77
C THR A 29 6.26 -0.30 -7.86
N LEU A 30 5.95 0.82 -8.52
CA LEU A 30 6.81 1.43 -9.53
C LEU A 30 8.16 1.82 -8.95
N PHE A 31 8.18 2.47 -7.79
CA PHE A 31 9.41 2.83 -7.09
C PHE A 31 10.29 1.62 -6.79
N SER A 32 9.68 0.51 -6.35
CA SER A 32 10.39 -0.75 -6.09
C SER A 32 10.99 -1.35 -7.37
N ILE A 33 10.25 -1.32 -8.48
CA ILE A 33 10.72 -1.78 -9.79
C ILE A 33 11.91 -0.93 -10.25
N PHE A 34 11.82 0.40 -10.18
CA PHE A 34 12.92 1.28 -10.56
C PHE A 34 14.16 1.07 -9.70
N SER A 35 13.98 0.90 -8.38
CA SER A 35 15.10 0.61 -7.46
C SER A 35 15.79 -0.71 -7.82
N TYR A 36 15.01 -1.73 -8.19
CA TYR A 36 15.56 -3.01 -8.64
C TYR A 36 16.33 -2.89 -9.95
N LEU A 37 15.79 -2.12 -10.91
CA LEU A 37 16.41 -1.90 -12.21
C LEU A 37 17.72 -1.10 -12.09
N ASP A 38 17.75 -0.08 -11.22
CA ASP A 38 18.96 0.67 -10.91
C ASP A 38 20.03 -0.22 -10.27
N TYR A 39 19.69 -0.97 -9.22
CA TYR A 39 20.60 -1.93 -8.59
C TYR A 39 21.20 -2.91 -9.60
N ARG A 40 20.35 -3.44 -10.49
CA ARG A 40 20.78 -4.36 -11.54
C ARG A 40 21.71 -3.69 -12.55
N SER A 41 21.38 -2.50 -13.02
CA SER A 41 22.21 -1.73 -13.96
C SER A 41 23.60 -1.43 -13.38
N GLN A 42 23.68 -1.07 -12.10
CA GLN A 42 24.96 -0.85 -11.43
C GLN A 42 25.78 -2.13 -11.32
N LYS A 43 25.14 -3.26 -11.02
CA LYS A 43 25.81 -4.56 -10.97
C LYS A 43 26.37 -4.95 -12.34
N GLU A 44 25.58 -4.78 -13.41
CA GLU A 44 25.99 -5.10 -14.78
C GLU A 44 27.13 -4.19 -15.24
N THR A 45 27.01 -2.87 -15.02
CA THR A 45 28.08 -1.90 -15.33
C THR A 45 29.38 -2.27 -14.63
N ARG A 46 29.31 -2.73 -13.38
CA ARG A 46 30.48 -3.17 -12.62
C ARG A 46 31.10 -4.44 -13.21
N GLU A 47 30.28 -5.44 -13.56
CA GLU A 47 30.75 -6.68 -14.18
C GLU A 47 31.38 -6.43 -15.56
N GLU A 48 30.77 -5.58 -16.39
CA GLU A 48 31.32 -5.16 -17.69
C GLU A 48 32.62 -4.37 -17.55
N SER A 49 32.69 -3.45 -16.57
CA SER A 49 33.92 -2.71 -16.28
C SER A 49 35.06 -3.65 -15.85
N TYR A 50 34.78 -4.64 -14.99
CA TYR A 50 35.79 -5.64 -14.62
C TYR A 50 36.23 -6.50 -15.81
N HIS A 51 35.30 -6.88 -16.67
CA HIS A 51 35.60 -7.63 -17.88
C HIS A 51 36.50 -6.83 -18.83
N SER A 52 36.12 -5.58 -19.15
CA SER A 52 36.92 -4.70 -20.02
C SER A 52 38.32 -4.44 -19.44
N GLN A 53 38.43 -4.26 -18.12
CA GLN A 53 39.72 -4.11 -17.46
C GLN A 53 40.57 -5.38 -17.58
N THR A 54 39.96 -6.55 -17.41
CA THR A 54 40.63 -7.84 -17.55
C THR A 54 41.15 -8.04 -18.98
N GLU A 55 40.37 -7.73 -20.00
CA GLU A 55 40.81 -7.79 -21.40
C GLU A 55 42.00 -6.86 -21.69
N ARG A 56 41.95 -5.63 -21.17
CA ARG A 56 43.08 -4.68 -21.29
C ARG A 56 44.33 -5.21 -20.62
N MET A 57 44.20 -5.83 -19.44
CA MET A 57 45.32 -6.45 -18.73
C MET A 57 45.90 -7.64 -19.51
N VAL A 58 45.06 -8.54 -20.02
CA VAL A 58 45.50 -9.68 -20.86
C VAL A 58 46.29 -9.15 -22.06
N ASN A 59 45.74 -8.19 -22.80
CA ASN A 59 46.43 -7.58 -23.94
C ASN A 59 47.76 -6.91 -23.54
N SER A 60 47.82 -6.26 -22.38
CA SER A 60 49.04 -5.62 -21.88
C SER A 60 50.11 -6.64 -21.52
N PHE A 61 49.75 -7.71 -20.81
CA PHE A 61 50.66 -8.81 -20.48
C PHE A 61 51.15 -9.53 -21.75
N THR A 62 50.28 -9.82 -22.71
CA THR A 62 50.65 -10.47 -23.97
C THR A 62 51.64 -9.62 -24.77
N LYS A 63 51.40 -8.31 -24.89
CA LYS A 63 52.32 -7.39 -25.57
C LYS A 63 53.66 -7.30 -24.84
N ARG A 64 53.64 -7.27 -23.50
CA ARG A 64 54.87 -7.19 -22.70
C ARG A 64 55.71 -8.47 -22.82
N ILE A 65 55.09 -9.64 -22.73
CA ILE A 65 55.76 -10.94 -22.89
C ILE A 65 56.39 -11.01 -24.29
N ARG A 66 55.65 -10.62 -25.34
CA ARG A 66 56.17 -10.59 -26.71
C ARG A 66 57.38 -9.67 -26.84
N ALA A 67 57.33 -8.46 -26.29
CA ALA A 67 58.45 -7.52 -26.32
C ALA A 67 59.71 -8.08 -25.63
N LEU A 68 59.53 -8.80 -24.52
CA LEU A 68 60.64 -9.49 -23.84
C LEU A 68 61.19 -10.66 -24.66
N GLU A 69 60.32 -11.45 -25.30
CA GLU A 69 60.72 -12.58 -26.17
C GLU A 69 61.41 -12.12 -27.46
N GLU A 70 61.03 -10.96 -28.00
CA GLU A 70 61.64 -10.32 -29.18
C GLU A 70 62.92 -9.53 -28.86
N GLY A 71 63.32 -9.45 -27.59
CA GLY A 71 64.53 -8.73 -27.17
C GLY A 71 64.40 -7.21 -27.19
N THR A 72 63.17 -6.67 -27.09
CA THR A 72 62.88 -5.22 -27.04
C THR A 72 62.32 -4.80 -25.65
N PRO A 73 63.14 -4.84 -24.58
CA PRO A 73 62.67 -4.70 -23.19
C PRO A 73 62.17 -3.30 -22.82
N GLU A 74 62.39 -2.28 -23.65
CA GLU A 74 61.88 -0.93 -23.43
C GLU A 74 60.43 -0.74 -23.93
N LEU A 75 59.94 -1.64 -24.79
CA LEU A 75 58.59 -1.54 -25.37
C LEU A 75 57.52 -2.13 -24.44
N HIS A 76 56.33 -1.52 -24.48
CA HIS A 76 55.11 -2.02 -23.82
C HIS A 76 55.22 -2.30 -22.31
N LYS A 77 56.05 -1.53 -21.58
CA LYS A 77 56.06 -1.55 -20.11
C LYS A 77 54.67 -1.20 -19.58
N ILE A 78 54.20 -1.97 -18.60
CA ILE A 78 52.91 -1.74 -17.94
C ILE A 78 53.12 -0.63 -16.90
N ALA A 79 52.45 0.51 -17.08
CA ALA A 79 52.71 1.74 -16.32
C ALA A 79 52.59 1.58 -14.79
N ASP A 80 51.59 0.80 -14.34
CA ASP A 80 51.31 0.60 -12.91
C ASP A 80 52.12 -0.55 -12.28
N LEU A 81 53.00 -1.19 -13.04
CA LEU A 81 53.76 -2.35 -12.59
C LEU A 81 55.24 -1.97 -12.36
N PRO A 82 55.85 -2.30 -11.21
CA PRO A 82 57.27 -2.05 -10.97
C PRO A 82 58.16 -2.73 -12.01
N ASP A 83 59.31 -2.13 -12.34
CA ASP A 83 60.26 -2.66 -13.33
C ASP A 83 60.73 -4.09 -13.03
N THR A 84 60.83 -4.45 -11.75
CA THR A 84 61.17 -5.82 -11.31
C THR A 84 60.19 -6.85 -11.84
N PHE A 85 58.90 -6.57 -11.75
CA PHE A 85 57.83 -7.45 -12.24
C PHE A 85 57.59 -7.31 -13.74
N ASN A 86 57.83 -6.11 -14.30
CA ASN A 86 57.74 -5.86 -15.74
C ASN A 86 58.80 -6.64 -16.54
N ASN A 87 59.90 -7.06 -15.92
CA ASN A 87 60.96 -7.83 -16.58
C ASN A 87 60.94 -9.34 -16.23
N ASP A 88 60.08 -9.76 -15.30
CA ASP A 88 59.95 -11.16 -14.90
C ASP A 88 58.93 -11.90 -15.79
N ILE A 89 59.44 -12.64 -16.78
CA ILE A 89 58.61 -13.43 -17.71
C ILE A 89 57.74 -14.45 -16.97
N THR A 90 58.22 -15.04 -15.86
CA THR A 90 57.45 -16.06 -15.13
C THR A 90 56.27 -15.44 -14.41
N PHE A 91 56.48 -14.29 -13.77
CA PHE A 91 55.40 -13.49 -13.18
C PHE A 91 54.36 -13.09 -14.23
N LEU A 92 54.80 -12.58 -15.39
CA LEU A 92 53.90 -12.13 -16.45
C LEU A 92 53.07 -13.29 -17.03
N LYS A 93 53.69 -14.46 -17.27
CA LYS A 93 52.98 -15.66 -17.77
C LYS A 93 51.97 -16.19 -16.75
N ASN A 94 52.33 -16.24 -15.47
CA ASN A 94 51.41 -16.64 -14.40
C ASN A 94 50.23 -15.66 -14.26
N SER A 95 50.51 -14.36 -14.34
CA SER A 95 49.49 -13.31 -14.28
C SER A 95 48.55 -13.38 -15.49
N LEU A 96 49.09 -13.60 -16.69
CA LEU A 96 48.31 -13.80 -17.91
C LEU A 96 47.38 -15.01 -17.79
N ALA A 97 47.89 -16.17 -17.36
CA ALA A 97 47.07 -17.37 -17.18
C ALA A 97 45.94 -17.16 -16.15
N MET A 98 46.20 -16.39 -15.09
CA MET A 98 45.18 -16.02 -14.11
C MET A 98 44.11 -15.11 -14.72
N GLN A 99 44.51 -14.11 -15.51
CA GLN A 99 43.55 -13.20 -16.16
C GLN A 99 42.74 -13.89 -17.26
N GLU A 100 43.34 -14.77 -18.05
CA GLU A 100 42.62 -15.60 -19.03
C GLU A 100 41.60 -16.54 -18.36
N LYS A 101 41.95 -17.10 -17.19
CA LYS A 101 41.01 -17.88 -16.38
C LYS A 101 39.86 -17.01 -15.85
N ASN A 102 40.11 -15.76 -15.50
CA ASN A 102 39.05 -14.84 -15.08
C ASN A 102 38.18 -14.43 -16.28
N LEU A 103 38.78 -14.22 -17.44
CA LEU A 103 38.09 -13.87 -18.68
C LEU A 103 37.13 -14.98 -19.13
N SER A 104 37.57 -16.25 -19.08
CA SER A 104 36.75 -17.41 -19.44
C SER A 104 35.58 -17.68 -18.49
N LYS A 105 35.62 -17.14 -17.27
CA LYS A 105 34.51 -17.22 -16.31
C LYS A 105 33.44 -16.16 -16.57
N TYR A 106 33.77 -15.09 -17.28
CA TYR A 106 32.79 -14.07 -17.62
C TYR A 106 31.72 -14.68 -18.53
N LYS A 107 30.47 -14.52 -18.13
CA LYS A 107 29.32 -14.92 -18.93
C LYS A 107 28.54 -13.67 -19.26
N GLN A 108 28.57 -13.29 -20.54
CA GLN A 108 27.71 -12.22 -21.01
C GLN A 108 26.26 -12.60 -20.77
N ARG A 109 25.55 -11.69 -20.12
CA ARG A 109 24.15 -11.87 -19.78
C ARG A 109 23.30 -11.83 -21.04
N LYS A 110 22.30 -12.70 -21.13
CA LYS A 110 21.30 -12.62 -22.20
C LYS A 110 20.32 -11.50 -21.89
N ARG A 111 20.04 -10.68 -22.90
CA ARG A 111 19.05 -9.61 -22.83
C ARG A 111 17.65 -10.15 -22.54
N ASP A 112 16.91 -9.47 -21.66
CA ASP A 112 15.53 -9.80 -21.31
C ASP A 112 14.55 -8.65 -21.61
N ASN A 113 13.27 -8.86 -21.29
CA ASN A 113 12.21 -7.88 -21.56
C ASN A 113 12.36 -6.59 -20.74
N LEU A 114 13.00 -6.65 -19.56
CA LEU A 114 13.24 -5.46 -18.74
C LEU A 114 14.30 -4.57 -19.37
N ASP A 115 15.28 -5.16 -20.09
CA ASP A 115 16.27 -4.39 -20.83
C ASP A 115 15.63 -3.60 -21.98
N THR A 116 14.62 -4.17 -22.65
CA THR A 116 13.84 -3.44 -23.67
C THR A 116 13.04 -2.29 -23.06
N PHE A 117 12.49 -2.50 -21.85
CA PHE A 117 11.77 -1.47 -21.12
C PHE A 117 12.71 -0.32 -20.69
N MET A 118 13.89 -0.63 -20.17
CA MET A 118 14.89 0.38 -19.79
C MET A 118 15.39 1.18 -20.99
N ASP A 119 15.68 0.52 -22.11
CA ASP A 119 16.06 1.22 -23.34
C ASP A 119 14.96 2.19 -23.81
N TYR A 120 13.70 1.77 -23.76
CA TYR A 120 12.58 2.64 -24.08
C TYR A 120 12.50 3.85 -23.14
N LEU A 121 12.68 3.64 -21.84
CA LEU A 121 12.68 4.73 -20.86
C LEU A 121 13.84 5.71 -21.06
N LEU A 122 15.03 5.23 -21.43
CA LEU A 122 16.19 6.06 -21.70
C LEU A 122 15.99 6.93 -22.96
N VAL A 123 15.38 6.37 -24.01
CA VAL A 123 15.07 7.12 -25.24
C VAL A 123 13.98 8.17 -24.99
N HIS A 124 12.98 7.85 -24.17
CA HIS A 124 11.84 8.72 -23.88
C HIS A 124 11.92 9.37 -22.50
N GLU A 125 13.12 9.71 -22.04
CA GLU A 125 13.37 10.21 -20.68
C GLU A 125 12.50 11.42 -20.31
N THR A 126 12.37 12.39 -21.23
CA THR A 126 11.58 13.61 -20.98
C THR A 126 10.08 13.31 -20.83
N GLU A 127 9.54 12.46 -21.71
CA GLU A 127 8.14 12.04 -21.66
C GLU A 127 7.86 11.23 -20.39
N PHE A 128 8.81 10.41 -19.97
CA PHE A 128 8.72 9.65 -18.74
C PHE A 128 8.67 10.56 -17.51
N TYR A 129 9.53 11.59 -17.39
CA TYR A 129 9.45 12.52 -16.27
C TYR A 129 8.14 13.32 -16.25
N ILE A 130 7.63 13.71 -17.42
CA ILE A 130 6.31 14.35 -17.53
C ILE A 130 5.21 13.41 -17.04
N PHE A 131 5.25 12.14 -17.46
CA PHE A 131 4.28 11.13 -17.04
C PHE A 131 4.33 10.90 -15.52
N VAL A 132 5.52 10.74 -14.94
CA VAL A 132 5.70 10.58 -13.49
C VAL A 132 5.21 11.81 -12.73
N GLY A 133 5.50 13.01 -13.23
CA GLY A 133 5.00 14.27 -12.68
C GLY A 133 3.48 14.35 -12.68
N LEU A 134 2.85 14.06 -13.83
CA LEU A 134 1.39 14.02 -13.96
C LEU A 134 0.78 12.97 -13.03
N TYR A 135 1.35 11.77 -12.98
CA TYR A 135 0.89 10.70 -12.10
C TYR A 135 0.95 11.10 -10.62
N ALA A 136 2.06 11.72 -10.18
CA ALA A 136 2.22 12.21 -8.81
C ALA A 136 1.19 13.30 -8.47
N THR A 137 0.97 14.26 -9.38
CA THR A 137 -0.04 15.31 -9.19
C THR A 137 -1.45 14.75 -9.11
N LEU A 138 -1.81 13.80 -9.99
CA LEU A 138 -3.11 13.15 -9.99
C LEU A 138 -3.34 12.35 -8.72
N THR A 139 -2.33 11.59 -8.28
CA THR A 139 -2.38 10.81 -7.04
C THR A 139 -2.59 11.71 -5.83
N SER A 140 -1.83 12.81 -5.74
CA SER A 140 -1.96 13.80 -4.66
C SER A 140 -3.34 14.46 -4.66
N LEU A 141 -3.82 14.92 -5.83
CA LEU A 141 -5.14 15.54 -5.97
C LEU A 141 -6.27 14.58 -5.59
N CYS A 142 -6.28 13.36 -6.12
CA CYS A 142 -7.30 12.35 -5.81
C CYS A 142 -7.31 11.99 -4.32
N THR A 143 -6.13 11.82 -3.72
CA THR A 143 -6.01 11.46 -2.30
C THR A 143 -6.48 12.62 -1.42
N VAL A 144 -5.91 13.82 -1.58
CA VAL A 144 -6.23 14.96 -0.71
C VAL A 144 -7.68 15.41 -0.87
N ILE A 145 -8.16 15.57 -2.11
CA ILE A 145 -9.55 16.00 -2.36
C ILE A 145 -10.52 14.90 -1.95
N GLY A 146 -10.19 13.64 -2.22
CA GLY A 146 -11.02 12.48 -1.91
C GLY A 146 -11.24 12.36 -0.41
N PHE A 147 -10.15 12.28 0.37
CA PHE A 147 -10.22 12.20 1.82
C PHE A 147 -10.85 13.45 2.45
N SER A 148 -10.46 14.65 2.01
CA SER A 148 -10.96 15.89 2.60
C SER A 148 -12.48 16.04 2.41
N ARG A 149 -12.98 15.82 1.18
CA ARG A 149 -14.42 15.91 0.91
C ARG A 149 -15.19 14.76 1.51
N TRP A 150 -14.61 13.56 1.54
CA TRP A 150 -15.22 12.42 2.19
C TRP A 150 -15.44 12.69 3.69
N PHE A 151 -14.41 13.18 4.37
CA PHE A 151 -14.48 13.50 5.79
C PHE A 151 -15.53 14.59 6.09
N GLN A 152 -15.53 15.68 5.32
CA GLN A 152 -16.44 16.80 5.56
C GLN A 152 -17.90 16.48 5.23
N LYS A 153 -18.16 15.75 4.13
CA LYS A 153 -19.53 15.57 3.62
C LYS A 153 -20.19 14.26 4.04
N ILE A 154 -19.43 13.26 4.47
CA ILE A 154 -19.97 11.94 4.80
C ILE A 154 -19.70 11.61 6.25
N GLN A 155 -18.42 11.63 6.65
CA GLN A 155 -18.04 11.21 8.00
C GLN A 155 -18.67 12.10 9.08
N LYS A 156 -18.50 13.42 8.98
CA LYS A 156 -19.08 14.35 9.97
C LYS A 156 -20.61 14.29 10.06
N PRO A 157 -21.39 14.35 8.95
CA PRO A 157 -22.85 14.21 9.04
C PRO A 157 -23.28 12.85 9.56
N SER A 158 -22.57 11.77 9.21
CA SER A 158 -22.85 10.43 9.73
C SER A 158 -22.62 10.33 11.23
N GLU A 159 -21.58 10.96 11.75
CA GLU A 159 -21.30 11.02 13.19
C GLU A 159 -22.43 11.76 13.94
N VAL A 160 -22.87 12.91 13.42
CA VAL A 160 -24.00 13.67 13.98
C VAL A 160 -25.30 12.87 13.92
N LEU A 161 -25.57 12.19 12.79
CA LEU A 161 -26.75 11.34 12.65
C LEU A 161 -26.75 10.19 13.65
N ASN A 162 -25.59 9.54 13.85
CA ASN A 162 -25.43 8.44 14.78
C ASN A 162 -25.62 8.92 16.23
N GLU A 163 -25.09 10.09 16.60
CA GLU A 163 -25.31 10.67 17.91
C GLU A 163 -26.80 10.99 18.16
N LEU A 164 -27.49 11.55 17.17
CA LEU A 164 -28.93 11.80 17.26
C LEU A 164 -29.73 10.50 17.40
N ASP A 165 -29.38 9.45 16.65
CA ASP A 165 -30.03 8.14 16.75
C ASP A 165 -29.85 7.51 18.13
N ILE A 166 -28.65 7.62 18.72
CA ILE A 166 -28.39 7.20 20.10
C ILE A 166 -29.31 7.95 21.07
N ARG A 167 -29.39 9.29 20.97
CA ARG A 167 -30.26 10.10 21.84
C ARG A 167 -31.74 9.77 21.68
N ILE A 168 -32.20 9.51 20.45
CA ILE A 168 -33.59 9.11 20.18
C ILE A 168 -33.89 7.75 20.81
N LYS A 169 -32.97 6.79 20.70
CA LYS A 169 -33.10 5.47 21.33
C LYS A 169 -33.15 5.57 22.84
N GLU A 170 -32.29 6.38 23.45
CA GLU A 170 -32.31 6.65 24.90
C GLU A 170 -33.63 7.29 25.35
N ALA A 171 -34.11 8.32 24.65
CA ALA A 171 -35.39 8.96 24.94
C ALA A 171 -36.57 7.99 24.78
N SER A 172 -36.52 7.12 23.76
CA SER A 172 -37.52 6.08 23.54
C SER A 172 -37.53 5.04 24.67
N LEU A 173 -36.35 4.63 25.14
CA LEU A 173 -36.23 3.74 26.29
C LEU A 173 -36.75 4.38 27.58
N LEU A 174 -36.50 5.68 27.79
CA LEU A 174 -37.05 6.41 28.93
C LEU A 174 -38.57 6.48 28.86
N LYS A 175 -39.13 6.78 27.69
CA LYS A 175 -40.58 6.79 27.48
C LYS A 175 -41.20 5.42 27.78
N LEU A 176 -40.62 4.34 27.27
CA LEU A 176 -41.09 2.97 27.54
C LEU A 176 -41.02 2.64 29.04
N LYS A 177 -39.95 3.05 29.74
CA LYS A 177 -39.85 2.87 31.20
C LYS A 177 -40.96 3.61 31.95
N ILE A 178 -41.29 4.83 31.54
CA ILE A 178 -42.38 5.61 32.13
C ILE A 178 -43.73 4.92 31.88
N GLU A 179 -44.01 4.49 30.65
CA GLU A 179 -45.24 3.78 30.31
C GLU A 179 -45.39 2.49 31.14
N ILE A 180 -44.32 1.69 31.27
CA ILE A 180 -44.31 0.50 32.14
C ILE A 180 -44.59 0.88 33.60
N SER A 181 -43.96 1.94 34.11
CA SER A 181 -44.15 2.40 35.49
C SER A 181 -45.57 2.92 35.76
N GLN A 182 -46.28 3.42 34.76
CA GLN A 182 -47.67 3.85 34.85
C GLN A 182 -48.65 2.68 34.73
N LEU A 183 -48.30 1.65 33.94
CA LEU A 183 -49.11 0.45 33.78
C LEU A 183 -49.09 -0.48 35.01
N GLN A 184 -47.98 -0.56 35.74
CA GLN A 184 -47.86 -1.38 36.96
C GLN A 184 -48.84 -1.03 38.10
N PRO A 185 -49.01 0.25 38.50
CA PRO A 185 -50.00 0.60 39.51
C PRO A 185 -51.43 0.42 38.96
N MET A 186 -51.67 0.67 37.67
CA MET A 186 -52.97 0.42 37.04
C MET A 186 -53.35 -1.07 37.05
N SER A 187 -52.41 -1.97 36.75
CA SER A 187 -52.69 -3.41 36.79
C SER A 187 -53.03 -3.88 38.21
N LYS A 188 -52.31 -3.39 39.22
CA LYS A 188 -52.62 -3.65 40.64
C LYS A 188 -53.96 -3.08 41.06
N THR A 189 -54.32 -1.89 40.56
CA THR A 189 -55.62 -1.27 40.86
C THR A 189 -56.76 -2.03 40.20
N ILE A 190 -56.54 -2.56 38.99
CA ILE A 190 -57.50 -3.42 38.28
C ILE A 190 -57.64 -4.77 38.99
N GLU A 191 -56.55 -5.38 39.46
CA GLU A 191 -56.58 -6.60 40.29
C GLU A 191 -57.39 -6.37 41.58
N GLN A 192 -57.13 -5.26 42.30
CA GLN A 192 -57.88 -4.90 43.51
C GLN A 192 -59.36 -4.63 43.22
N LEU A 193 -59.68 -3.96 42.11
CA LEU A 193 -61.07 -3.75 41.68
C LEU A 193 -61.76 -5.06 41.30
N PHE A 194 -61.04 -5.98 40.65
CA PHE A 194 -61.55 -7.30 40.30
C PHE A 194 -61.83 -8.13 41.55
N GLU A 195 -60.92 -8.15 42.52
CA GLU A 195 -61.14 -8.79 43.82
C GLU A 195 -62.35 -8.17 44.56
N LEU A 196 -62.50 -6.84 44.55
CA LEU A 196 -63.64 -6.17 45.16
C LEU A 196 -64.99 -6.50 44.47
N HIS A 197 -64.99 -6.67 43.16
CA HIS A 197 -66.21 -6.93 42.39
C HIS A 197 -66.62 -8.42 42.41
N PHE A 198 -65.67 -9.34 42.48
CA PHE A 198 -65.94 -10.78 42.45
C PHE A 198 -65.99 -11.44 43.83
N ASN A 199 -65.57 -10.76 44.91
CA ASN A 199 -65.55 -11.32 46.26
C ASN A 199 -66.66 -10.76 47.18
N LYS A 200 -67.76 -10.27 46.61
CA LYS A 200 -68.92 -9.82 47.39
C LYS A 200 -69.78 -11.04 47.76
N PRO A 201 -69.92 -11.42 49.05
CA PRO A 201 -70.80 -12.51 49.43
C PRO A 201 -72.26 -12.13 49.16
N ILE A 202 -73.01 -13.09 48.61
CA ILE A 202 -74.46 -13.00 48.40
C ILE A 202 -75.12 -12.73 49.76
N PRO A 203 -75.95 -11.68 49.91
CA PRO A 203 -76.63 -11.44 51.18
C PRO A 203 -77.62 -12.59 51.45
N GLU A 204 -77.48 -13.22 52.62
CA GLU A 204 -78.40 -14.27 53.09
C GLU A 204 -79.85 -13.76 53.15
N PRO A 205 -80.85 -14.60 52.83
CA PRO A 205 -82.25 -14.22 52.89
C PRO A 205 -82.70 -14.03 54.36
N SER A 206 -83.30 -12.87 54.64
CA SER A 206 -83.89 -12.52 55.93
C SER A 206 -85.01 -13.47 56.36
N PRO A 207 -85.15 -13.80 57.67
CA PRO A 207 -86.16 -14.74 58.16
C PRO A 207 -87.58 -14.12 58.15
N PRO A 208 -88.64 -14.96 58.10
CA PRO A 208 -90.01 -14.49 57.87
C PRO A 208 -90.58 -13.78 59.11
N ARG A 209 -91.10 -12.57 58.92
CA ARG A 209 -91.90 -11.86 59.94
C ARG A 209 -93.31 -12.44 59.99
N LYS A 210 -93.71 -12.88 61.18
CA LYS A 210 -95.07 -13.23 61.57
C LYS A 210 -96.01 -12.05 61.32
N ALA A 211 -97.16 -12.32 60.69
CA ALA A 211 -98.25 -11.38 60.55
C ALA A 211 -99.00 -11.23 61.88
N CYS A 212 -99.11 -9.99 62.37
CA CYS A 212 -100.07 -9.57 63.37
C CYS A 212 -100.84 -8.37 62.82
N SER A 213 -102.05 -8.63 62.32
CA SER A 213 -103.28 -7.83 62.40
C SER A 213 -104.29 -8.38 61.41
#